data_AF-A0A519SQ16-F1
#
_entry.id   AF-A0A519SQ16-F1
#
_cell.length_a   1.000
_cell.length_b   1.000
_cell.length_c   1.000
_cell.angle_alpha   90.00
_cell.angle_beta   90.00
_cell.angle_gamma   90.00
#
_symmetry.space_group_name_H-M   'P 1'
#
loop_
_entity.id
_entity.type
_entity.pdbx_description
1 polymer ?
#
loop_
_entity_poly.entity_id
_entity_poly.type
_entity_poly.pdbx_seq_one_letter_code
_entity_poly.pdbx_strand_id
1 'polypeptide(L)'
;MNKFNSIIAIALLAVTFTACKKDNEEPIVVAPPSDGSTLTLNGLISTEAGSAAGNSVYVDFSSDKQTSVERDSWDLGFYSGSDFKVILNATNGSSVIALAKTDINTVTAADFDPNTLKVGQGGGTFALIDDPREANILTKTAIAAISATDADNKVYIINRKGGANT
;
A
#
# COMPACT_ATOMS: atom_id res chain seq x y z
N MET A 1 -12.64 -54.59 -66.03
CA MET A 1 -12.03 -53.84 -64.90
C MET A 1 -13.15 -53.18 -64.12
N ASN A 2 -13.31 -53.53 -62.85
CA ASN A 2 -14.47 -53.21 -62.03
C ASN A 2 -14.64 -51.70 -61.88
N LYS A 3 -15.68 -51.13 -62.51
CA LYS A 3 -16.05 -49.71 -62.45
C LYS A 3 -16.17 -49.20 -61.01
N PHE A 4 -16.51 -50.09 -60.07
CA PHE A 4 -16.58 -49.80 -58.64
C PHE A 4 -15.22 -49.47 -58.02
N ASN A 5 -14.15 -50.18 -58.39
CA ASN A 5 -12.79 -49.90 -57.90
C ASN A 5 -12.24 -48.59 -58.47
N SER A 6 -12.65 -48.22 -59.69
CA SER A 6 -12.27 -46.94 -60.31
C SER A 6 -12.97 -45.75 -59.64
N ILE A 7 -14.24 -45.92 -59.22
CA ILE A 7 -14.99 -44.88 -58.50
C ILE A 7 -14.45 -44.69 -57.07
N ILE A 8 -14.10 -45.78 -56.39
CA ILE A 8 -13.46 -45.72 -55.06
C ILE A 8 -12.09 -45.03 -55.12
N ALA A 9 -11.28 -45.32 -56.15
CA ALA A 9 -9.97 -44.68 -56.33
C ALA A 9 -10.08 -43.16 -56.58
N ILE A 10 -11.09 -42.72 -57.35
CA ILE A 10 -11.33 -41.29 -57.61
C ILE A 10 -11.88 -40.59 -56.36
N ALA A 11 -12.75 -41.26 -55.59
CA ALA A 11 -13.27 -40.72 -54.33
C ALA A 11 -12.15 -40.54 -53.28
N LEU A 12 -11.27 -41.53 -53.12
CA LEU A 12 -10.12 -41.45 -52.19
C LEU A 12 -9.09 -40.38 -52.60
N LEU A 13 -8.89 -40.13 -53.90
CA LEU A 13 -8.00 -39.08 -54.39
C LEU A 13 -8.62 -37.66 -54.25
N ALA A 14 -9.95 -37.56 -54.14
CA ALA A 14 -10.62 -36.29 -53.87
C ALA A 14 -10.55 -35.86 -52.40
N VAL A 15 -10.44 -36.81 -51.45
CA VAL A 15 -10.31 -36.50 -50.00
C VAL A 15 -8.91 -36.00 -49.63
N THR A 16 -7.88 -36.21 -50.47
CA THR A 16 -6.52 -35.72 -50.19
C THR A 16 -6.31 -34.23 -50.47
N PHE A 17 -7.28 -33.53 -51.07
CA PHE A 17 -7.19 -32.10 -51.37
C PHE A 17 -8.00 -31.18 -50.44
N THR A 18 -8.71 -31.70 -49.43
CA THR A 18 -9.19 -30.88 -48.30
C THR A 18 -8.07 -30.72 -47.26
N ALA A 19 -6.90 -30.27 -47.71
CA ALA A 19 -6.01 -29.56 -46.81
C ALA A 19 -6.75 -28.27 -46.46
N CYS A 20 -7.08 -28.09 -45.18
CA CYS A 20 -7.49 -26.79 -44.67
C CYS A 20 -6.46 -25.79 -45.21
N LYS A 21 -6.88 -24.83 -46.05
CA LYS A 21 -6.01 -23.71 -46.36
C LYS A 21 -5.57 -23.18 -45.00
N LYS A 22 -4.28 -23.26 -44.72
CA LYS A 22 -3.70 -22.48 -43.65
C LYS A 22 -3.76 -21.06 -44.17
N ASP A 23 -4.93 -20.43 -44.01
CA ASP A 23 -5.05 -19.00 -44.19
C ASP A 23 -4.08 -18.42 -43.16
N ASN A 24 -2.93 -17.95 -43.63
CA ASN A 24 -1.84 -17.38 -42.81
C ASN A 24 -2.24 -16.03 -42.18
N GLU A 25 -3.52 -15.65 -42.30
CA GLU A 25 -4.10 -14.49 -41.65
C GLU A 25 -5.09 -15.01 -40.60
N GLU A 26 -4.56 -15.36 -39.44
CA GLU A 26 -5.39 -15.48 -38.24
C GLU A 26 -6.15 -14.16 -38.08
N PRO A 27 -7.47 -14.17 -37.83
CA PRO A 27 -8.20 -12.94 -37.63
C PRO A 27 -7.54 -12.18 -36.48
N ILE A 28 -7.01 -11.00 -36.78
CA ILE A 28 -6.45 -10.11 -35.77
C ILE A 28 -7.63 -9.67 -34.91
N VAL A 29 -7.81 -10.35 -33.77
CA VAL A 29 -8.78 -9.95 -32.75
C VAL A 29 -8.22 -8.69 -32.10
N VAL A 30 -8.56 -7.53 -32.65
CA VAL A 30 -8.33 -6.25 -31.98
C VAL A 30 -9.35 -6.18 -30.85
N ALA A 31 -8.92 -6.53 -29.63
CA ALA A 31 -9.73 -6.29 -28.44
C ALA A 31 -10.03 -4.79 -28.37
N PRO A 32 -11.32 -4.37 -28.30
CA PRO A 32 -11.63 -2.97 -28.09
C PRO A 32 -11.01 -2.51 -26.76
N PRO A 33 -10.58 -1.24 -26.65
CA PRO A 33 -10.20 -0.67 -25.37
C PRO A 33 -11.33 -0.88 -24.36
N SER A 34 -10.98 -1.19 -23.10
CA SER A 34 -11.97 -1.24 -22.02
C SER A 34 -12.69 0.11 -21.92
N ASP A 35 -14.03 0.09 -21.81
CA ASP A 35 -14.83 1.29 -21.51
C ASP A 35 -14.55 1.84 -20.09
N GLY A 36 -13.80 1.08 -19.28
CA GLY A 36 -13.42 1.44 -17.92
C GLY A 36 -14.57 1.31 -16.92
N SER A 37 -14.26 1.61 -15.66
CA SER A 37 -15.21 1.68 -14.56
C SER A 37 -15.05 3.02 -13.83
N THR A 38 -16.12 3.50 -13.21
CA THR A 38 -16.07 4.69 -12.34
C THR A 38 -16.22 4.23 -10.88
N LEU A 39 -15.29 4.63 -10.03
CA LEU A 39 -15.31 4.35 -8.60
C LEU A 39 -15.26 5.67 -7.80
N THR A 40 -16.25 5.89 -6.94
CA THR A 40 -16.25 6.99 -5.98
C THR A 40 -15.46 6.59 -4.73
N LEU A 41 -14.45 7.38 -4.36
CA LEU A 41 -13.65 7.12 -3.15
C LEU A 41 -14.45 7.46 -1.89
N ASN A 42 -14.59 6.49 -0.99
CA ASN A 42 -15.27 6.63 0.30
C ASN A 42 -14.32 7.22 1.35
N GLY A 43 -13.84 8.45 1.09
CA GLY A 43 -12.89 9.17 1.92
C GLY A 43 -13.50 9.82 3.16
N LEU A 44 -14.83 9.93 3.22
CA LEU A 44 -15.54 10.63 4.28
C LEU A 44 -15.96 9.69 5.43
N ILE A 45 -15.91 10.20 6.65
CA ILE A 45 -16.57 9.63 7.82
C ILE A 45 -17.87 10.40 8.08
N SER A 46 -19.00 9.68 8.08
CA SER A 46 -20.33 10.26 8.32
C SER A 46 -20.62 11.44 7.38
N THR A 47 -20.97 12.61 7.92
CA THR A 47 -21.37 13.82 7.17
C THR A 47 -20.30 14.91 7.15
N GLU A 48 -19.01 14.55 7.22
CA GLU A 48 -17.95 15.55 7.15
C GLU A 48 -17.88 16.25 5.77
N ALA A 49 -17.28 17.44 5.73
CA ALA A 49 -17.13 18.19 4.49
C ALA A 49 -16.25 17.43 3.48
N GLY A 50 -16.49 17.58 2.18
CA GLY A 50 -15.72 16.87 1.14
C GLY A 50 -14.22 17.19 1.09
N SER A 51 -13.79 18.29 1.72
CA SER A 51 -12.37 18.63 1.92
C SER A 51 -11.73 17.90 3.10
N ALA A 52 -12.54 17.31 3.98
CA ALA A 52 -12.06 16.42 5.02
C ALA A 52 -11.76 15.05 4.39
N ALA A 53 -10.69 14.44 4.87
CA ALA A 53 -10.28 13.10 4.45
C ALA A 53 -10.18 12.26 5.71
N GLY A 54 -11.31 11.94 6.34
CA GLY A 54 -11.35 11.14 7.57
C GLY A 54 -10.85 9.71 7.35
N ASN A 55 -11.08 9.14 6.16
CA ASN A 55 -10.60 7.82 5.78
C ASN A 55 -9.39 7.87 4.85
N SER A 56 -8.47 6.92 5.03
CA SER A 56 -7.58 6.44 3.97
C SER A 56 -8.32 5.39 3.14
N VAL A 57 -8.31 5.55 1.82
CA VAL A 57 -9.03 4.66 0.89
C VAL A 57 -8.01 3.85 0.09
N TYR A 58 -8.04 2.54 0.26
CA TYR A 58 -7.20 1.59 -0.47
C TYR A 58 -8.01 0.95 -1.60
N VAL A 59 -7.59 1.16 -2.85
CA VAL A 59 -8.32 0.70 -4.05
C VAL A 59 -7.59 -0.47 -4.67
N ASP A 60 -8.32 -1.57 -4.89
CA ASP A 60 -7.92 -2.68 -5.75
C ASP A 60 -8.55 -2.48 -7.14
N PHE A 61 -7.74 -1.99 -8.08
CA PHE A 61 -8.14 -1.75 -9.47
C PHE A 61 -8.41 -3.03 -10.26
N SER A 62 -7.96 -4.21 -9.79
CA SER A 62 -8.23 -5.47 -10.49
C SER A 62 -9.65 -5.97 -10.28
N SER A 63 -10.30 -5.51 -9.21
CA SER A 63 -11.63 -5.96 -8.80
C SER A 63 -12.64 -4.83 -8.56
N ASP A 64 -12.27 -3.59 -8.84
CA ASP A 64 -13.07 -2.38 -8.58
C ASP A 64 -13.59 -2.29 -7.14
N LYS A 65 -12.76 -2.72 -6.17
CA LYS A 65 -13.08 -2.71 -4.75
C LYS A 65 -12.25 -1.66 -4.02
N GLN A 66 -12.84 -1.07 -2.99
CA GLN A 66 -12.14 -0.20 -2.05
C GLN A 66 -12.32 -0.67 -0.62
N THR A 67 -11.31 -0.40 0.20
CA THR A 67 -11.38 -0.52 1.66
C THR A 67 -11.07 0.84 2.27
N SER A 68 -12.02 1.38 3.03
CA SER A 68 -11.84 2.62 3.77
C SER A 68 -11.43 2.31 5.21
N VAL A 69 -10.41 3.00 5.69
CA VAL A 69 -9.90 2.90 7.07
C VAL A 69 -9.87 4.29 7.68
N GLU A 70 -10.52 4.46 8.83
CA GLU A 70 -10.47 5.72 9.58
C GLU A 70 -9.01 6.03 9.95
N ARG A 71 -8.53 7.22 9.56
CA ARG A 71 -7.12 7.62 9.78
C ARG A 71 -6.78 7.75 11.24
N ASP A 72 -7.74 8.13 12.08
CA ASP A 72 -7.57 8.32 13.52
C ASP A 72 -7.74 7.00 14.31
N SER A 73 -7.97 5.86 13.65
CA SER A 73 -8.27 4.57 14.32
C SER A 73 -7.05 3.88 14.95
N TRP A 74 -5.83 4.33 14.67
CA TRP A 74 -4.61 3.74 15.19
C TRP A 74 -3.46 4.76 15.28
N ASP A 75 -2.47 4.47 16.13
CA ASP A 75 -1.29 5.33 16.33
C ASP A 75 0.03 4.60 16.06
N LEU A 76 0.12 3.37 16.55
CA LEU A 76 1.33 2.55 16.52
C LEU A 76 1.04 1.18 15.90
N GLY A 77 1.91 0.75 15.00
CA GLY A 77 1.94 -0.62 14.48
C GLY A 77 3.14 -1.37 15.06
N PHE A 78 2.92 -2.59 15.54
CA PHE A 78 3.97 -3.42 16.14
C PHE A 78 4.34 -4.57 15.21
N TYR A 79 5.62 -4.68 14.90
CA TYR A 79 6.18 -5.81 14.17
C TYR A 79 7.04 -6.63 15.13
N SER A 80 6.67 -7.90 15.30
CA SER A 80 7.30 -8.85 16.23
C SER A 80 7.97 -10.03 15.50
N GLY A 81 8.45 -9.80 14.28
CA GLY A 81 9.11 -10.82 13.47
C GLY A 81 10.58 -11.00 13.85
N SER A 82 11.48 -10.88 12.86
CA SER A 82 12.94 -10.96 13.09
C SER A 82 13.47 -9.85 14.00
N ASP A 83 12.86 -8.67 13.92
CA ASP A 83 13.29 -7.47 14.62
C ASP A 83 12.06 -6.83 15.25
N PHE A 84 12.10 -6.53 16.55
CA PHE A 84 10.98 -5.86 17.22
C PHE A 84 10.96 -4.39 16.82
N LYS A 85 10.03 -4.01 15.94
CA LYS A 85 9.94 -2.66 15.36
C LYS A 85 8.57 -2.06 15.63
N VAL A 86 8.55 -0.73 15.72
CA VAL A 86 7.32 0.04 15.88
C VAL A 86 7.26 1.07 14.77
N ILE A 87 6.12 1.13 14.08
CA ILE A 87 5.82 2.14 13.06
C ILE A 87 4.78 3.13 13.59
N LEU A 88 4.86 4.36 13.09
CA LEU A 88 3.91 5.43 13.35
C LEU A 88 2.80 5.43 12.31
N ASN A 89 1.63 5.93 12.70
CA ASN A 89 0.57 6.23 11.76
C ASN A 89 0.91 7.46 10.90
N ALA A 90 1.59 7.21 9.77
CA ALA A 90 1.91 8.22 8.78
C ALA A 90 0.67 8.84 8.15
N THR A 91 -0.46 8.12 8.08
CA THR A 91 -1.69 8.65 7.49
C THR A 91 -2.23 9.82 8.32
N ASN A 92 -1.95 9.88 9.63
CA ASN A 92 -2.37 10.99 10.47
C ASN A 92 -1.29 12.07 10.67
N GLY A 93 -0.15 11.96 9.99
CA GLY A 93 0.98 12.88 10.15
C GLY A 93 1.59 12.83 11.55
N SER A 94 1.66 11.64 12.15
CA SER A 94 2.22 11.42 13.48
C SER A 94 3.72 11.71 13.53
N SER A 95 4.24 12.12 14.68
CA SER A 95 5.67 12.31 14.92
C SER A 95 6.07 11.88 16.33
N VAL A 96 7.35 11.62 16.55
CA VAL A 96 7.84 11.12 17.84
C VAL A 96 9.21 11.72 18.19
N ILE A 97 9.43 11.94 19.49
CA ILE A 97 10.75 12.24 20.05
C ILE A 97 11.16 11.17 21.07
N ALA A 98 12.45 10.84 21.09
CA ALA A 98 13.03 10.01 22.14
C ALA A 98 13.51 10.89 23.29
N LEU A 99 13.17 10.52 24.52
CA LEU A 99 13.72 11.14 25.72
C LEU A 99 15.04 10.47 26.12
N ALA A 100 15.91 11.19 26.81
CA ALA A 100 17.08 10.63 27.48
C ALA A 100 16.70 9.88 28.77
N LYS A 101 15.57 9.15 28.76
CA LYS A 101 14.98 8.43 29.89
C LYS A 101 14.58 7.04 29.45
N THR A 102 14.66 6.07 30.36
CA THR A 102 14.25 4.69 30.15
C THR A 102 13.14 4.27 31.13
N ASP A 103 12.90 5.07 32.17
CA ASP A 103 11.80 4.88 33.13
C ASP A 103 10.71 5.94 32.90
N ILE A 104 9.53 5.48 32.50
CA ILE A 104 8.37 6.34 32.23
C ILE A 104 7.90 7.11 33.47
N ASN A 105 8.16 6.59 34.68
CA ASN A 105 7.78 7.25 35.93
C ASN A 105 8.62 8.49 36.23
N THR A 106 9.76 8.64 35.55
CA THR A 106 10.62 9.82 35.66
C THR A 106 10.24 10.94 34.69
N VAL A 107 9.28 10.70 33.78
CA VAL A 107 8.81 11.70 32.82
C VAL A 107 7.91 12.71 33.52
N THR A 108 8.14 13.99 33.23
CA THR A 108 7.44 15.13 33.79
C THR A 108 6.99 16.08 32.69
N ALA A 109 6.17 17.08 33.04
CA ALA A 109 5.79 18.12 32.09
C ALA A 109 6.98 18.91 31.53
N ALA A 110 8.12 18.97 32.24
CA ALA A 110 9.32 19.64 31.76
C ALA A 110 10.03 18.91 30.61
N ASP A 111 9.71 17.63 30.39
CA ASP A 111 10.24 16.84 29.27
C ASP A 111 9.44 17.03 27.97
N PHE A 112 8.32 17.75 28.03
CA PHE A 112 7.45 17.98 26.88
C PHE A 112 7.58 19.42 26.38
N ASP A 113 8.08 19.56 25.15
CA ASP A 113 7.98 20.79 24.36
C ASP A 113 7.31 20.46 23.02
N PRO A 114 6.10 20.97 22.73
CA PRO A 114 5.41 20.68 21.48
C PRO A 114 6.19 21.16 20.24
N ASN A 115 7.09 22.14 20.37
CA ASN A 115 7.91 22.60 19.23
C ASN A 115 8.90 21.54 18.76
N THR A 116 9.31 20.62 19.64
CA THR A 116 10.24 19.53 19.29
C THR A 116 9.60 18.45 18.43
N LEU A 117 8.26 18.44 18.30
CA LEU A 117 7.50 17.46 17.52
C LEU A 117 7.10 17.99 16.13
N LYS A 118 7.54 19.20 15.74
CA LYS A 118 7.25 19.80 14.44
C LYS A 118 7.96 19.04 13.32
N VAL A 119 7.20 18.64 12.28
CA VAL A 119 7.71 17.87 11.14
C VAL A 119 7.78 18.76 9.92
N GLY A 120 8.95 18.92 9.31
CA GLY A 120 9.07 19.50 7.97
C GLY A 120 10.28 20.40 7.77
N GLN A 121 10.25 21.15 6.68
CA GLN A 121 11.30 22.12 6.34
C GLN A 121 11.03 23.44 7.08
N GLY A 122 12.04 24.00 7.76
CA GLY A 122 11.92 25.21 8.57
C GLY A 122 12.21 24.93 10.04
N GLY A 123 11.24 25.20 10.92
CA GLY A 123 11.37 24.99 12.37
C GLY A 123 11.20 23.55 12.85
N GLY A 124 10.97 22.60 11.95
CA GLY A 124 10.79 21.18 12.25
C GLY A 124 11.89 20.29 11.68
N THR A 125 11.69 18.98 11.77
CA THR A 125 12.60 17.98 11.17
C THR A 125 11.85 16.72 10.74
N PHE A 126 12.32 16.07 9.67
CA PHE A 126 11.79 14.79 9.20
C PHE A 126 12.41 13.58 9.91
N ALA A 127 13.35 13.78 10.85
CA ALA A 127 13.91 12.69 11.65
C ALA A 127 12.91 12.11 12.68
N LEU A 128 11.75 12.75 12.84
CA LEU A 128 10.72 12.40 13.83
C LEU A 128 9.63 11.48 13.26
N ILE A 129 9.75 11.09 12.01
CA ILE A 129 8.78 10.25 11.30
C ILE A 129 9.48 9.02 10.70
N ASP A 130 8.74 7.95 10.46
CA ASP A 130 9.24 6.83 9.67
C ASP A 130 9.49 7.31 8.24
N ASP A 131 10.58 6.87 7.61
CA ASP A 131 10.98 7.36 6.29
C ASP A 131 10.14 6.70 5.19
N PRO A 132 9.18 7.42 4.56
CA PRO A 132 8.28 6.81 3.58
C PRO A 132 8.97 6.51 2.24
N ARG A 133 10.24 6.89 2.07
CA ARG A 133 11.03 6.62 0.87
C ARG A 133 11.63 5.23 0.86
N GLU A 134 11.66 4.55 2.01
CA GLU A 134 12.12 3.17 2.10
C GLU A 134 11.10 2.22 1.46
N ALA A 135 11.59 1.27 0.65
CA ALA A 135 10.73 0.23 0.08
C ALA A 135 10.12 -0.68 1.16
N ASN A 136 10.83 -0.85 2.28
CA ASN A 136 10.33 -1.48 3.49
C ASN A 136 10.41 -0.47 4.63
N ILE A 137 9.26 -0.04 5.13
CA ILE A 137 9.17 0.98 6.19
C ILE A 137 9.90 0.58 7.48
N LEU A 138 10.06 -0.74 7.73
CA LEU A 138 10.76 -1.26 8.91
C LEU A 138 12.27 -0.97 8.93
N THR A 139 12.85 -0.61 7.77
CA THR A 139 14.28 -0.28 7.64
C THR A 139 14.62 1.02 8.36
N LYS A 140 13.69 1.99 8.39
CA LYS A 140 13.95 3.33 8.91
C LYS A 140 12.74 3.90 9.64
N THR A 141 12.59 3.43 10.87
CA THR A 141 11.57 3.88 11.83
C THR A 141 12.11 4.99 12.73
N ALA A 142 11.25 5.91 13.16
CA ALA A 142 11.61 6.96 14.11
C ALA A 142 11.75 6.44 15.55
N ILE A 143 10.97 5.41 15.89
CA ILE A 143 11.16 4.64 17.12
C ILE A 143 12.24 3.59 16.86
N ALA A 144 13.22 3.50 17.75
CA ALA A 144 14.29 2.51 17.62
C ALA A 144 13.73 1.08 17.74
N ALA A 145 14.51 0.09 17.28
CA ALA A 145 14.17 -1.30 17.54
C ALA A 145 14.07 -1.54 19.05
N ILE A 146 13.08 -2.33 19.46
CA ILE A 146 12.93 -2.70 20.87
C ILE A 146 14.06 -3.66 21.22
N SER A 147 14.89 -3.26 22.18
CA SER A 147 16.01 -4.04 22.68
C SER A 147 15.53 -5.06 23.71
N ALA A 148 16.24 -6.20 23.78
CA ALA A 148 16.08 -7.15 24.88
C ALA A 148 16.66 -6.61 26.21
N THR A 149 17.49 -5.55 26.14
CA THR A 149 18.06 -4.87 27.31
C THR A 149 17.18 -3.67 27.66
N ASP A 150 16.55 -3.69 28.83
CA ASP A 150 15.65 -2.61 29.28
C ASP A 150 16.31 -1.22 29.29
N ALA A 151 17.59 -1.14 29.64
CA ALA A 151 18.34 0.12 29.67
C ALA A 151 18.56 0.76 28.29
N ASP A 152 18.39 0.00 27.21
CA ASP A 152 18.51 0.50 25.84
C ASP A 152 17.17 1.03 25.30
N ASN A 153 16.05 0.72 25.97
CA ASN A 153 14.72 1.12 25.55
C ASN A 153 14.37 2.52 26.09
N LYS A 154 14.40 3.52 25.21
CA LYS A 154 14.04 4.90 25.56
C LYS A 154 12.54 5.07 25.71
N VAL A 155 12.16 6.05 26.53
CA VAL A 155 10.79 6.56 26.58
C VAL A 155 10.58 7.54 25.43
N TYR A 156 9.43 7.43 24.75
CA TYR A 156 9.09 8.25 23.60
C TYR A 156 7.86 9.12 23.90
N ILE A 157 7.86 10.36 23.43
CA ILE A 157 6.66 11.21 23.38
C ILE A 157 6.17 11.23 21.95
N ILE A 158 4.91 10.87 21.75
CA ILE A 158 4.25 10.82 20.44
C ILE A 158 3.30 12.00 20.26
N ASN A 159 3.42 12.69 19.13
CA ASN A 159 2.33 13.45 18.56
C ASN A 159 1.51 12.53 17.64
N ARG A 160 0.28 12.23 18.05
CA ARG A 160 -0.62 11.28 17.36
C ARG A 160 -1.21 11.81 16.07
N LYS A 161 -1.23 13.13 15.89
CA LYS A 161 -1.91 13.78 14.78
C LYS A 161 -1.23 15.07 14.41
N GLY A 162 -0.97 15.23 13.11
CA GLY A 162 -0.53 16.49 12.52
C GLY A 162 0.70 17.06 13.22
N GLY A 163 1.89 16.60 12.82
CA GLY A 163 3.14 17.34 13.02
C GLY A 163 3.04 18.71 12.36
N ALA A 164 2.29 19.62 12.97
CA ALA A 164 1.96 20.90 12.42
C ALA A 164 3.19 21.79 12.52
N ASN A 165 3.65 22.32 11.39
CA ASN A 165 4.68 23.36 11.35
C ASN A 165 4.14 24.75 11.76
N THR A 166 2.87 24.86 12.14
CA THR A 166 2.29 26.11 12.66
C THR A 166 2.56 26.20 14.16
#